data_AF-A0A8J6GCS1-F1
#
_entry.id   AF-A0A8J6GCS1-F1
#
_cell.length_a   1.000
_cell.length_b   1.000
_cell.length_c   1.000
_cell.angle_alpha   90.00
_cell.angle_beta   90.00
_cell.angle_gamma   90.00
#
_symmetry.space_group_name_H-M   'P 1'
#
loop_
_entity.id
_entity.type
_entity.pdbx_description
1 polymer ?
#
loop_
_entity_poly.entity_id
_entity_poly.type
_entity_poly.pdbx_seq_one_letter_code
_entity_poly.pdbx_strand_id
1 'polypeptide(L)' 'MTTMINVDTLPEYEKSQIKRALELGTVMTVFSARKGTSERRTVQVIMETRQVAWSKTADKIEGFCEYLLGRAVRAIGPAL' A
#
# COMPACT_ATOMS: atom_id res chain seq x y z
N MET A 1 19.96 8.03 -2.23
CA MET A 1 19.28 9.31 -1.94
C MET A 1 17.82 9.14 -2.34
N THR A 2 16.91 8.97 -1.38
CA THR A 2 15.48 8.84 -1.67
C THR A 2 14.91 10.25 -1.73
N THR A 3 14.61 10.74 -2.93
CA THR A 3 13.90 12.01 -3.12
C THR A 3 12.50 11.86 -2.55
N MET A 4 12.18 12.61 -1.49
CA MET A 4 10.80 12.75 -1.03
C MET A 4 10.07 13.56 -2.09
N ILE A 5 9.30 12.87 -2.93
CA ILE A 5 8.52 13.50 -3.98
C ILE A 5 7.39 14.27 -3.30
N ASN A 6 7.38 15.60 -3.43
CA ASN A 6 6.29 16.41 -2.92
C ASN A 6 5.07 16.21 -3.85
N VAL A 7 4.20 15.30 -3.45
CA VAL A 7 3.04 14.88 -4.25
C VAL A 7 2.15 16.07 -4.62
N ASP A 8 2.08 17.10 -3.77
CA ASP A 8 1.28 18.30 -4.03
C ASP A 8 1.76 19.09 -5.26
N THR A 9 3.06 19.08 -5.55
CA THR A 9 3.67 19.79 -6.70
C THR A 9 3.61 19.02 -8.02
N LEU A 10 3.14 17.77 -8.01
CA LEU A 10 3.05 16.96 -9.21
C LEU A 10 1.87 17.39 -10.12
N PRO A 11 2.04 17.31 -11.45
CA PRO A 11 0.94 17.45 -12.39
C PRO A 11 -0.21 16.48 -12.08
N GLU A 12 -1.45 16.90 -12.34
CA GLU A 12 -2.65 16.10 -12.11
C GLU A 12 -2.58 14.72 -12.81
N TYR A 13 -1.97 14.67 -14.00
CA TYR A 13 -1.80 13.42 -14.74
C TYR A 13 -0.86 12.44 -14.02
N GLU A 14 0.22 12.92 -13.42
CA GLU A 14 1.17 12.07 -12.67
C GLU A 14 0.52 11.54 -11.39
N LYS A 15 -0.23 12.41 -10.68
CA LYS A 15 -1.04 12.00 -9.53
C LYS A 15 -2.02 10.88 -9.92
N SER A 16 -2.65 10.99 -11.08
CA SER A 16 -3.59 9.99 -11.60
C SER A 16 -2.89 8.67 -11.97
N GLN A 17 -1.72 8.73 -12.60
CA GLN A 17 -0.93 7.53 -12.91
C GLN A 17 -0.47 6.79 -11.65
N ILE A 18 -0.04 7.52 -10.63
CA ILE A 18 0.36 6.92 -9.34
C ILE A 18 -0.84 6.23 -8.69
N LYS A 19 -2.01 6.89 -8.63
CA LYS A 19 -3.24 6.28 -8.10
C LYS A 19 -3.59 4.99 -8.84
N ARG A 20 -3.56 5.01 -10.17
CA ARG A 20 -3.83 3.83 -11.01
C ARG A 20 -2.82 2.71 -10.77
N ALA A 21 -1.54 3.02 -10.63
CA ALA A 21 -0.51 2.02 -10.34
C ALA A 21 -0.70 1.38 -8.95
N LEU A 22 -1.13 2.18 -7.97
CA LEU A 22 -1.47 1.69 -6.63
C LEU A 22 -2.74 0.82 -6.64
N GLU A 23 -3.75 1.16 -7.45
CA GLU A 23 -4.96 0.37 -7.65
C GLU A 23 -4.71 -0.96 -8.37
N LEU A 24 -3.76 -1.01 -9.30
CA LEU A 24 -3.38 -2.25 -9.98
C LEU A 24 -2.60 -3.22 -9.07
N GLY A 25 -1.95 -2.69 -8.03
CA GLY A 25 -1.12 -3.44 -7.11
C GLY A 25 0.37 -3.31 -7.44
N THR A 26 1.14 -2.87 -6.47
CA THR A 26 2.59 -2.72 -6.56
C THR A 26 3.26 -3.74 -5.65
N VAL A 27 4.28 -4.43 -6.16
CA VAL A 27 5.03 -5.38 -5.34
C VAL A 27 6.05 -4.63 -4.50
N MET A 28 5.92 -4.74 -3.18
CA MET A 28 6.77 -4.07 -2.21
C MET A 28 7.41 -5.08 -1.26
N THR A 29 8.56 -4.72 -0.71
CA THR A 29 9.18 -5.50 0.36
C THR A 29 8.62 -5.01 1.69
N VAL A 30 7.81 -5.84 2.33
CA VAL A 30 7.19 -5.53 3.62
C VAL A 30 8.01 -6.19 4.72
N PHE A 31 8.46 -5.39 5.69
CA PHE A 31 9.16 -5.90 6.86
C PHE A 31 8.17 -6.27 7.97
N SER A 32 8.14 -7.53 8.36
CA SER A 32 7.32 -7.98 9.48
C SER A 32 8.12 -7.93 10.76
N ALA A 33 7.88 -6.93 11.60
CA ALA A 33 8.51 -6.81 12.91
C ALA A 33 8.26 -8.04 13.80
N ARG A 34 7.14 -8.75 13.61
CA ARG A 34 6.81 -9.99 14.34
C ARG A 34 7.70 -11.16 13.97
N LYS A 35 8.09 -11.27 12.70
CA LYS A 35 8.92 -12.39 12.20
C LYS A 35 10.40 -12.03 12.08
N GLY A 36 10.74 -10.75 12.18
CA GLY A 36 12.10 -10.25 11.94
C GLY A 36 12.57 -10.41 10.49
N THR A 37 11.65 -10.71 9.56
CA THR A 37 11.97 -10.99 8.16
C THR A 37 11.29 -10.01 7.22
N SER A 38 11.98 -9.71 6.11
CA SER A 38 11.43 -9.00 4.97
C SER A 38 10.78 -9.98 4.01
N GLU A 39 9.51 -9.76 3.67
CA GLU A 39 8.78 -10.59 2.72
C GLU A 39 8.32 -9.73 1.53
N ARG A 40 8.42 -10.28 0.32
CA ARG A 40 7.88 -9.64 -0.89
C ARG A 40 6.37 -9.83 -0.91
N ARG A 41 5.61 -8.73 -0.89
CA ARG A 41 4.15 -8.71 -0.86
C ARG A 41 3.61 -7.79 -1.95
N THR A 42 2.48 -8.16 -2.55
CA THR A 42 1.74 -7.26 -3.43
C THR A 42 0.88 -6.37 -2.57
N VAL A 43 1.02 -5.06 -2.72
CA VAL A 43 0.25 -4.04 -2.00
C VAL A 43 -0.65 -3.36 -3.01
N GLN A 44 -1.96 -3.39 -2.76
CA GLN A 44 -2.97 -2.82 -3.63
C GLN A 44 -3.80 -1.80 -2.84
N VAL A 45 -4.03 -0.63 -3.42
CA VAL A 45 -4.87 0.40 -2.82
C VAL A 45 -6.24 0.36 -3.48
N ILE A 46 -7.26 0.09 -2.69
CA ILE A 46 -8.66 0.18 -3.09
C ILE A 46 -9.11 1.61 -2.80
N MET A 47 -9.12 2.44 -3.84
CA MET A 47 -9.43 3.87 -3.68
C MET A 47 -10.89 4.11 -3.26
N GLU A 48 -11.81 3.26 -3.71
CA GLU A 48 -13.25 3.33 -3.38
C GLU A 48 -13.49 3.18 -1.87
N THR A 49 -12.86 2.18 -1.24
CA THR A 49 -12.99 1.93 0.21
C THR A 49 -11.91 2.62 1.05
N ARG A 50 -10.94 3.29 0.40
CA ARG A 50 -9.75 3.89 1.02
C ARG A 50 -8.96 2.87 1.87
N GLN A 51 -8.87 1.65 1.38
CA GLN A 51 -8.17 0.54 2.02
C GLN A 51 -6.94 0.14 1.23
N VAL A 52 -5.91 -0.28 1.93
CA VAL A 52 -4.70 -0.89 1.38
C VAL A 52 -4.75 -2.37 1.71
N ALA A 53 -4.87 -3.21 0.71
CA ALA A 53 -4.78 -4.66 0.84
C ALA A 53 -3.35 -5.12 0.57
N TRP A 54 -2.88 -6.16 1.26
CA TRP A 54 -1.64 -6.83 0.89
C TRP A 54 -1.79 -8.35 0.87
N SER A 55 -1.13 -8.97 -0.10
CA SER A 55 -1.19 -10.40 -0.33
C SER A 55 0.21 -10.98 -0.57
N LYS A 56 0.40 -12.24 -0.16
CA LYS A 56 1.62 -13.00 -0.51
C LYS A 56 1.55 -13.55 -1.94
N THR A 57 0.34 -13.86 -2.35
CA THR A 57 -0.01 -14.52 -3.61
C THR A 57 -1.34 -13.94 -4.07
N ALA A 58 -1.60 -13.92 -5.39
CA ALA A 58 -2.83 -13.35 -5.95
C ALA A 58 -4.12 -13.92 -5.34
N ASP A 59 -4.07 -15.16 -4.85
CA ASP A 59 -5.22 -15.91 -4.32
C ASP A 59 -5.52 -15.62 -2.84
N LYS A 60 -4.55 -15.08 -2.07
CA LYS A 60 -4.70 -14.93 -0.61
C LYS A 60 -4.32 -13.53 -0.11
N ILE A 61 -5.35 -12.74 0.16
CA ILE A 61 -5.23 -11.46 0.86
C ILE A 61 -4.96 -11.75 2.34
N GLU A 62 -3.87 -11.20 2.89
CA GLU A 62 -3.46 -11.46 4.28
C GLU A 62 -3.92 -10.37 5.24
N GLY A 63 -4.30 -9.21 4.71
CA GLY A 63 -4.86 -8.14 5.52
C GLY A 63 -5.24 -6.92 4.69
N PHE A 64 -6.01 -6.06 5.32
CA PHE A 64 -6.39 -4.75 4.82
C PHE A 64 -6.06 -3.69 5.88
N CYS A 65 -5.78 -2.48 5.43
CA CYS A 65 -5.59 -1.33 6.30
C CYS A 65 -6.26 -0.11 5.70
N GLU A 66 -7.11 0.55 6.46
CA GLU A 66 -7.64 1.85 6.06
C GLU A 66 -6.53 2.89 6.15
N TYR A 67 -6.40 3.73 5.13
CA TYR A 67 -5.52 4.91 5.18
C TYR A 67 -6.36 6.16 5.35
N LEU A 68 -6.23 6.78 6.53
CA LEU A 68 -6.78 8.10 6.80
C LEU A 68 -5.73 9.15 6.43
N LEU A 69 -6.18 10.19 5.72
CA LEU A 69 -5.35 11.30 5.29
C LEU A 69 -4.72 11.95 6.55
N GLY A 70 -3.40 11.84 6.70
CA GLY A 70 -2.66 12.43 7.83
C GLY A 70 -2.39 11.51 9.02
N ARG A 71 -2.70 10.20 8.95
CA ARG A 71 -2.30 9.22 9.98
C ARG A 71 -1.42 8.13 9.40
N ALA A 72 -0.52 7.59 10.23
CA ALA A 72 0.28 6.44 9.89
C ALA A 72 -0.64 5.25 9.52
N VAL A 73 -0.37 4.60 8.40
CA VAL A 73 -1.05 3.38 7.96
C VAL A 73 -0.71 2.29 8.98
N ARG A 74 -1.68 1.97 9.84
CA ARG A 74 -1.49 1.01 10.92
C ARG A 74 -2.27 -0.24 10.57
N ALA A 75 -1.57 -1.29 10.15
CA ALA A 75 -2.16 -2.56 9.80
C ALA A 75 -3.18 -2.99 10.87
N ILE A 76 -4.46 -2.92 10.53
CA ILE A 76 -5.52 -3.56 11.30
C ILE A 76 -5.30 -5.06 11.04
N GLY A 77 -5.34 -5.86 12.11
CA GLY A 77 -4.87 -7.25 12.13
C GLY A 77 -5.50 -8.15 11.05
N PRO A 78 -5.01 -9.40 10.92
CA PRO A 78 -5.49 -10.32 9.90
C PRO A 78 -7.03 -10.46 9.99
N ALA A 79 -7.68 -10.41 8.83
CA ALA A 79 -9.08 -10.79 8.71
C ALA A 79 -9.19 -12.26 9.17
N LEU A 80 -9.98 -12.49 10.22
CA LEU A 80 -10.34 -13.81 10.71
C LEU A 80 -11.06 -14.63 9.63
#